data_AF-A0A8T5SW28-F1
#
_entry.id   AF-A0A8T5SW28-F1
#
_cell.length_a   1.000
_cell.length_b   1.000
_cell.length_c   1.000
_cell.angle_alpha   90.00
_cell.angle_beta   90.00
_cell.angle_gamma   90.00
#
_symmetry.space_group_name_H-M   'P 1'
#
loop_
_entity.id
_entity.type
_entity.pdbx_description
1 polymer ?
#
loop_
_entity_poly.entity_id
_entity_poly.type
_entity_poly.pdbx_seq_one_letter_code
_entity_poly.pdbx_strand_id
1 'polypeptide(L)'
;MVYYTDETPGVNKRMVAGYYLFLCLIGFAILLGPTGSGIPITAIDDRIREAHELADPTYGSGCLDGTCHTDEFNYFNETAHSGNLVYLNESTGIVTVNGARAKTYEEFNATCAQCHALNWDNSTYPNTHDGFGADCFTCHDATTPYYTVDGENCATCHIHDGHGGLDGWTESLHANSLTDLRTSSHAGSACMHCMSAEGFIDQVTDFDPTGDYNPLTCPACHSVHSEFSSNPKQIRADNATELCGLCHVGDHHPSYTVWRGGAHDLANVECTDCHGFRTGSHGPSMNHTFTVEPEEACGQGPECHEGHEEWAINQLEEIQGAFEDLVLELETEATALETIVMAYNATADADHALVSDVLDEIDLAVGVAHFYGYDGSGAFHDPMETFDAVNGAFRDLLDAKAMYYENLPAPTSPPPTGGFDTLIVVGGAAGGIIVGLLLGVLVGRRR
;
A
#
# COMPACT_ATOMS: atom_id res chain seq x y z
N MET A 1 41.50 -18.14 -44.86
CA MET A 1 41.99 -19.52 -44.70
C MET A 1 41.09 -20.15 -43.65
N VAL A 2 40.04 -20.86 -44.10
CA VAL A 2 39.02 -21.47 -43.23
C VAL A 2 39.44 -22.92 -43.06
N TYR A 3 39.78 -23.32 -41.83
CA TYR A 3 40.03 -24.72 -41.51
C TYR A 3 38.68 -25.40 -41.27
N TYR A 4 38.28 -26.27 -42.20
CA TYR A 4 37.25 -27.26 -41.94
C TYR A 4 37.92 -28.46 -41.27
N THR A 5 37.60 -28.70 -40.01
CA THR A 5 37.88 -29.96 -39.34
C THR A 5 36.61 -30.81 -39.40
N ASP A 6 36.71 -32.05 -39.90
CA ASP A 6 35.61 -33.02 -40.05
C ASP A 6 35.06 -33.58 -38.73
N GLU A 7 35.38 -32.95 -37.59
CA GLU A 7 34.80 -33.31 -36.30
C GLU A 7 33.55 -32.45 -36.07
N THR A 8 32.38 -33.10 -36.06
CA THR A 8 31.14 -32.48 -35.59
C THR A 8 31.39 -32.07 -34.13
N PRO A 9 31.42 -30.77 -33.78
CA PRO A 9 31.68 -30.38 -32.40
C PRO A 9 30.58 -31.01 -31.56
N GLY A 10 30.97 -31.87 -30.61
CA GLY A 10 30.04 -32.45 -29.66
C GLY A 10 29.41 -31.33 -28.85
N VAL A 11 28.24 -30.86 -29.28
CA VAL A 11 27.51 -29.81 -28.58
C VAL A 11 27.15 -30.34 -27.22
N ASN A 12 27.76 -29.76 -26.18
CA ASN A 12 27.48 -30.13 -24.80
C ASN A 12 26.03 -29.76 -24.49
N LYS A 13 25.14 -30.75 -24.53
CA LYS A 13 23.69 -30.57 -24.34
C LYS A 13 23.35 -29.87 -23.01
N ARG A 14 24.21 -29.98 -22.00
CA ARG A 14 24.04 -29.27 -20.71
C ARG A 14 24.30 -27.76 -20.82
N MET A 15 25.29 -27.35 -21.62
CA MET A 15 25.53 -25.92 -21.89
C MET A 15 24.39 -25.30 -22.69
N VAL A 16 23.89 -26.02 -23.69
CA VAL A 16 22.76 -25.52 -24.50
C VAL A 16 21.49 -25.41 -23.66
N ALA A 17 21.18 -26.42 -22.84
CA ALA A 17 20.05 -26.35 -21.90
C ALA A 17 20.19 -25.21 -20.89
N GLY A 18 21.39 -25.00 -20.33
CA GLY A 18 21.66 -23.87 -19.43
C GLY A 18 21.51 -22.52 -20.11
N TYR A 19 21.94 -22.38 -21.36
CA TYR A 19 21.79 -21.15 -22.14
C TYR A 19 20.32 -20.85 -22.48
N TYR A 20 19.52 -21.87 -22.84
CA TYR A 20 18.08 -21.67 -23.06
C TYR A 20 17.34 -21.35 -21.76
N LEU A 21 17.69 -21.99 -20.63
CA LEU A 21 17.12 -21.66 -19.34
C LEU A 21 17.44 -20.21 -18.94
N PHE A 22 18.69 -19.78 -19.13
CA PHE A 22 19.12 -18.40 -18.88
C PHE A 22 18.38 -17.38 -19.76
N LEU A 23 18.21 -17.66 -21.06
CA LEU A 23 17.43 -16.80 -21.94
C LEU A 23 15.95 -16.77 -21.59
N CYS A 24 15.36 -17.88 -21.15
CA CYS A 24 13.99 -17.91 -20.64
C CYS A 24 13.86 -17.07 -19.36
N LEU A 25 14.79 -17.19 -18.41
CA LEU A 25 14.79 -16.42 -17.16
C LEU A 25 14.98 -14.92 -17.41
N ILE A 26 15.84 -14.52 -18.35
CA ILE A 26 15.96 -13.12 -18.77
C ILE A 26 14.69 -12.65 -19.47
N GLY A 27 14.08 -13.47 -20.32
CA GLY A 27 12.81 -13.14 -20.97
C GLY A 27 11.70 -12.90 -19.94
N PHE A 28 11.62 -13.72 -18.90
CA PHE A 28 10.69 -13.52 -17.79
C PHE A 28 11.02 -12.28 -16.96
N ALA A 29 12.29 -12.03 -16.62
CA ALA A 29 12.69 -10.84 -15.86
C ALA A 29 12.43 -9.53 -16.62
N ILE A 30 12.60 -9.52 -17.95
CA ILE A 30 12.29 -8.36 -18.79
C ILE A 30 10.77 -8.16 -18.93
N LEU A 31 10.00 -9.25 -19.04
CA LEU A 31 8.54 -9.19 -19.16
C LEU A 31 7.84 -8.86 -17.83
N LEU A 32 8.44 -9.22 -16.69
CA LEU A 32 7.86 -9.00 -15.36
C LEU A 32 8.41 -7.76 -14.65
N GLY A 33 9.41 -7.08 -15.23
CA GLY A 33 10.10 -5.95 -14.60
C GLY A 33 10.88 -6.34 -13.32
N PRO A 34 11.72 -5.43 -12.80
CA PRO A 34 12.48 -5.66 -11.57
C PRO A 34 11.60 -5.76 -10.31
N THR A 35 10.31 -5.44 -10.38
CA THR A 35 9.39 -5.45 -9.23
C THR A 35 8.67 -6.78 -9.01
N GLY A 36 8.73 -7.76 -9.94
CA GLY A 36 8.13 -9.09 -9.74
C GLY A 36 6.60 -9.14 -9.55
N SER A 37 5.94 -8.00 -9.38
CA SER A 37 4.50 -7.82 -9.42
C SER A 37 4.06 -7.91 -10.87
N GLY A 38 3.46 -9.04 -11.25
CA GLY A 38 3.14 -9.39 -12.64
C GLY A 38 2.13 -8.50 -13.38
N ILE A 39 1.86 -7.29 -12.88
CA ILE A 39 1.13 -6.24 -13.60
C ILE A 39 2.02 -4.99 -13.57
N PRO A 40 2.40 -4.42 -14.73
CA PRO A 40 3.03 -3.11 -14.76
C PRO A 40 2.02 -2.12 -14.16
N ILE A 41 2.33 -1.50 -13.02
CA ILE A 41 1.53 -0.41 -12.43
C ILE A 41 1.18 0.63 -13.50
N THR A 42 2.14 0.89 -14.41
CA THR A 42 1.98 1.76 -15.58
C THR A 42 0.81 1.39 -16.50
N ALA A 43 0.45 0.10 -16.62
CA ALA A 43 -0.67 -0.32 -17.45
C ALA A 43 -2.02 -0.08 -16.75
N ILE A 44 -2.08 -0.13 -15.42
CA ILE A 44 -3.27 0.27 -14.66
C ILE A 44 -3.40 1.80 -14.70
N ASP A 45 -2.30 2.53 -14.54
CA ASP A 45 -2.29 4.01 -14.62
C ASP A 45 -2.84 4.51 -15.97
N ASP A 46 -2.39 3.91 -17.08
CA ASP A 46 -2.91 4.26 -18.41
C ASP A 46 -4.41 3.97 -18.54
N ARG A 47 -4.90 2.85 -18.00
CA ARG A 47 -6.34 2.54 -17.99
C ARG A 47 -7.14 3.51 -17.13
N ILE A 48 -6.61 3.92 -15.97
CA ILE A 48 -7.26 4.90 -15.09
C ILE A 48 -7.39 6.25 -15.80
N ARG A 49 -6.32 6.69 -16.45
CA ARG A 49 -6.28 7.93 -17.23
C ARG A 49 -7.21 7.86 -18.45
N GLU A 50 -7.19 6.79 -19.22
CA GLU A 50 -8.09 6.59 -20.37
C GLU A 50 -9.57 6.58 -19.92
N ALA A 51 -9.89 5.92 -18.81
CA ALA A 51 -11.22 5.93 -18.22
C ALA A 51 -11.65 7.35 -17.76
N HIS A 52 -10.71 8.22 -17.42
CA HIS A 52 -10.98 9.64 -17.14
C HIS A 52 -11.16 10.45 -18.42
N GLU A 53 -10.29 10.27 -19.42
CA GLU A 53 -10.33 11.00 -20.69
C GLU A 53 -11.62 10.74 -21.49
N LEU A 54 -12.28 9.59 -21.30
CA LEU A 54 -13.60 9.30 -21.88
C LEU A 54 -14.70 10.25 -21.36
N ALA A 55 -14.56 10.81 -20.15
CA ALA A 55 -15.47 11.82 -19.61
C ALA A 55 -15.22 13.23 -20.22
N ASP A 56 -15.36 13.36 -21.55
CA ASP A 56 -15.15 14.64 -22.26
C ASP A 56 -16.25 15.67 -21.90
N PRO A 57 -15.89 16.89 -21.47
CA PRO A 57 -16.82 17.96 -21.12
C PRO A 57 -17.50 18.65 -22.33
N THR A 58 -17.42 18.14 -23.55
CA THR A 58 -18.12 18.72 -24.71
C THR A 58 -19.60 18.33 -24.75
N TYR A 59 -20.40 19.04 -23.94
CA TYR A 59 -21.86 18.98 -23.96
C TYR A 59 -22.43 19.36 -25.33
N GLY A 60 -22.78 18.35 -26.12
CA GLY A 60 -23.81 18.51 -27.15
C GLY A 60 -25.15 18.82 -26.47
N SER A 61 -25.99 19.68 -27.06
CA SER A 61 -27.31 20.06 -26.52
C SER A 61 -28.38 18.94 -26.54
N GLY A 62 -27.96 17.68 -26.41
CA GLY A 62 -28.78 16.47 -26.48
C GLY A 62 -28.55 15.45 -25.36
N CYS A 63 -27.70 15.71 -24.35
CA CYS A 63 -27.31 14.69 -23.36
C CYS A 63 -28.47 14.10 -22.50
N LEU A 64 -29.66 14.71 -22.51
CA LEU A 64 -30.83 14.24 -21.74
C LEU A 64 -31.41 12.91 -22.25
N ASP A 65 -31.06 12.46 -23.46
CA ASP A 65 -31.54 11.20 -24.04
C ASP A 65 -30.45 10.10 -24.16
N GLY A 66 -29.26 10.33 -23.56
CA GLY A 66 -28.14 9.39 -23.60
C GLY A 66 -27.31 9.41 -24.90
N THR A 67 -27.58 10.31 -25.85
CA THR A 67 -26.86 10.34 -27.15
C THR A 67 -25.42 10.87 -27.11
N CYS A 68 -24.97 11.51 -26.03
CA CYS A 68 -23.63 12.14 -25.97
C CYS A 68 -22.59 11.38 -25.14
N HIS A 69 -22.96 10.30 -24.44
CA HIS A 69 -22.09 9.53 -23.54
C HIS A 69 -22.55 8.08 -23.51
N THR A 70 -22.69 7.47 -24.68
CA THR A 70 -23.29 6.13 -24.79
C THR A 70 -22.47 5.10 -24.03
N ASP A 71 -21.14 5.22 -24.02
CA ASP A 71 -20.27 4.28 -23.33
C ASP A 71 -20.35 4.46 -21.81
N GLU A 72 -20.25 5.69 -21.29
CA GLU A 72 -20.41 5.99 -19.86
C GLU A 72 -21.80 5.60 -19.36
N PHE A 73 -22.85 5.88 -20.15
CA PHE A 73 -24.21 5.49 -19.81
C PHE A 73 -24.39 3.97 -19.80
N ASN A 74 -23.78 3.26 -20.75
CA ASN A 74 -23.78 1.80 -20.75
C ASN A 74 -23.05 1.25 -19.52
N TYR A 75 -21.86 1.77 -19.20
CA TYR A 75 -21.12 1.38 -18.01
C TYR A 75 -21.89 1.68 -16.73
N PHE A 76 -22.51 2.85 -16.62
CA PHE A 76 -23.38 3.18 -15.48
C PHE A 76 -24.54 2.19 -15.36
N ASN A 77 -25.17 1.81 -16.48
CA ASN A 77 -26.25 0.83 -16.54
C ASN A 77 -25.84 -0.59 -16.15
N GLU A 78 -24.54 -0.90 -16.12
CA GLU A 78 -24.03 -2.17 -15.62
C GLU A 78 -23.85 -2.19 -14.09
N THR A 79 -23.88 -1.02 -13.45
CA THR A 79 -23.66 -0.89 -12.02
C THR A 79 -24.93 -1.16 -11.20
N ALA A 80 -24.74 -1.40 -9.91
CA ALA A 80 -25.86 -1.40 -8.97
C ALA A 80 -26.55 -0.02 -8.86
N HIS A 81 -25.89 1.09 -9.21
CA HIS A 81 -26.44 2.44 -9.08
C HIS A 81 -27.61 2.69 -10.05
N SER A 82 -27.47 2.28 -11.30
CA SER A 82 -28.52 2.35 -12.32
C SER A 82 -29.66 1.36 -12.11
N GLY A 83 -29.32 0.21 -11.50
CA GLY A 83 -30.17 -0.97 -11.37
C GLY A 83 -30.79 -1.19 -9.99
N ASN A 84 -30.58 -0.29 -9.01
CA ASN A 84 -31.24 -0.35 -7.70
C ASN A 84 -32.74 -0.07 -7.86
N LEU A 85 -33.41 -1.10 -8.37
CA LEU A 85 -34.80 -1.16 -8.78
C LEU A 85 -35.68 -1.01 -7.55
N VAL A 86 -36.11 0.22 -7.31
CA VAL A 86 -37.24 0.49 -6.42
C VAL A 86 -38.49 0.03 -7.14
N TYR A 87 -39.02 -1.13 -6.75
CA TYR A 87 -40.36 -1.52 -7.16
C TYR A 87 -41.38 -0.89 -6.20
N LEU A 88 -42.15 0.07 -6.70
CA LEU A 88 -43.34 0.56 -6.03
C LEU A 88 -44.53 -0.31 -6.41
N ASN A 89 -45.04 -1.08 -5.46
CA ASN A 89 -46.35 -1.69 -5.58
C ASN A 89 -47.42 -0.66 -5.19
N GLU A 90 -47.98 0.04 -6.18
CA GLU A 90 -49.02 1.06 -5.97
C GLU A 90 -50.26 0.52 -5.25
N SER A 91 -50.57 -0.78 -5.40
CA SER A 91 -51.75 -1.38 -4.77
C SER A 91 -51.58 -1.62 -3.26
N THR A 92 -50.34 -1.79 -2.79
CA THR A 92 -50.02 -2.02 -1.38
C THR A 92 -49.27 -0.86 -0.73
N GLY A 93 -48.80 0.12 -1.51
CA GLY A 93 -47.91 1.18 -1.04
C GLY A 93 -46.58 0.65 -0.51
N ILE A 94 -46.10 -0.49 -1.05
CA ILE A 94 -44.84 -1.10 -0.63
C ILE A 94 -43.77 -0.77 -1.66
N VAL A 95 -42.65 -0.23 -1.19
CA VAL A 95 -41.43 0.04 -1.93
C VAL A 95 -40.42 -1.05 -1.61
N THR A 96 -39.87 -1.72 -2.62
CA THR A 96 -38.78 -2.69 -2.41
C THR A 96 -37.47 -2.08 -2.87
N VAL A 97 -36.51 -1.87 -1.97
CA VAL A 97 -35.16 -1.40 -2.30
C VAL A 97 -34.23 -2.61 -2.41
N ASN A 98 -33.44 -2.67 -3.49
CA ASN A 98 -32.43 -3.69 -3.77
C ASN A 98 -32.96 -5.14 -3.73
N GLY A 99 -34.23 -5.34 -4.10
CA GLY A 99 -34.88 -6.66 -4.10
C GLY A 99 -35.00 -7.36 -2.73
N ALA A 100 -34.49 -6.75 -1.65
CA ALA A 100 -34.31 -7.41 -0.35
C ALA A 100 -35.14 -6.77 0.77
N ARG A 101 -35.53 -5.49 0.65
CA ARG A 101 -36.19 -4.76 1.74
C ARG A 101 -37.49 -4.14 1.27
N ALA A 102 -38.60 -4.80 1.60
CA ALA A 102 -39.92 -4.22 1.49
C ALA A 102 -40.12 -3.19 2.62
N LYS A 103 -40.38 -1.95 2.25
CA LYS A 103 -40.71 -0.83 3.12
C LYS A 103 -42.09 -0.32 2.76
N THR A 104 -42.85 0.14 3.74
CA THR A 104 -44.03 0.97 3.43
C THR A 104 -43.58 2.28 2.79
N TYR A 105 -44.46 2.92 2.03
CA TYR A 105 -44.18 4.22 1.41
C TYR A 105 -43.79 5.29 2.45
N GLU A 106 -44.42 5.26 3.63
CA GLU A 106 -44.10 6.14 4.76
C GLU A 106 -42.67 5.90 5.27
N GLU A 107 -42.27 4.64 5.47
CA GLU A 107 -40.91 4.29 5.90
C GLU A 107 -39.88 4.64 4.82
N PHE A 108 -40.18 4.40 3.53
CA PHE A 108 -39.29 4.76 2.43
C PHE A 108 -39.08 6.27 2.37
N ASN A 109 -40.16 7.06 2.45
CA ASN A 109 -40.09 8.52 2.48
C ASN A 109 -39.23 9.04 3.65
N ALA A 110 -39.36 8.41 4.83
CA ALA A 110 -38.64 8.84 6.02
C ALA A 110 -37.15 8.45 6.06
N THR A 111 -36.75 7.36 5.37
CA THR A 111 -35.42 6.75 5.60
C THR A 111 -34.63 6.38 4.35
N CYS A 112 -35.25 6.36 3.16
CA CYS A 112 -34.62 5.82 1.94
C CYS A 112 -34.71 6.77 0.74
N ALA A 113 -35.77 7.59 0.67
CA ALA A 113 -36.09 8.33 -0.54
C ALA A 113 -35.02 9.35 -0.95
N GLN A 114 -34.32 9.96 0.01
CA GLN A 114 -33.24 10.91 -0.26
C GLN A 114 -32.09 10.31 -1.08
N CYS A 115 -31.85 8.99 -0.96
CA CYS A 115 -30.74 8.31 -1.64
C CYS A 115 -31.21 7.44 -2.83
N HIS A 116 -32.51 7.18 -2.92
CA HIS A 116 -33.07 6.19 -3.86
C HIS A 116 -34.17 6.77 -4.77
N ALA A 117 -34.39 8.09 -4.74
CA ALA A 117 -35.33 8.76 -5.61
C ALA A 117 -34.81 10.13 -6.07
N LEU A 118 -35.06 10.45 -7.34
CA LEU A 118 -34.63 11.67 -7.98
C LEU A 118 -35.64 12.80 -7.71
N ASN A 119 -35.13 13.97 -7.32
CA ASN A 119 -35.94 15.16 -7.04
C ASN A 119 -37.13 14.86 -6.11
N TRP A 120 -36.89 14.05 -5.08
CA TRP A 120 -37.91 13.64 -4.13
C TRP A 120 -38.42 14.84 -3.33
N ASP A 121 -39.69 15.21 -3.55
CA ASP A 121 -40.35 16.32 -2.85
C ASP A 121 -41.38 15.79 -1.84
N ASN A 122 -41.04 15.87 -0.55
CA ASN A 122 -41.95 15.46 0.52
C ASN A 122 -43.09 16.46 0.79
N SER A 123 -43.03 17.67 0.20
CA SER A 123 -44.00 18.73 0.47
C SER A 123 -45.36 18.50 -0.20
N THR A 124 -45.43 17.51 -1.11
CA THR A 124 -46.64 17.13 -1.85
C THR A 124 -47.14 15.75 -1.42
N TYR A 125 -48.46 15.50 -1.51
CA TYR A 125 -49.03 14.16 -1.35
C TYR A 125 -49.93 13.82 -2.54
N PRO A 126 -49.63 12.75 -3.31
CA PRO A 126 -48.44 11.90 -3.19
C PRO A 126 -47.16 12.70 -3.50
N ASN A 127 -46.05 12.36 -2.82
CA ASN A 127 -44.76 12.98 -3.06
C ASN A 127 -44.40 12.88 -4.55
N THR A 128 -43.86 13.95 -5.11
CA THR A 128 -43.38 13.95 -6.50
C THR A 128 -41.92 13.54 -6.55
N HIS A 129 -41.56 12.80 -7.60
CA HIS A 129 -40.19 12.39 -7.91
C HIS A 129 -40.07 12.21 -9.42
N ASP A 130 -38.86 12.39 -9.94
CA ASP A 130 -38.60 12.26 -11.39
C ASP A 130 -38.24 10.82 -11.78
N GLY A 131 -37.85 10.00 -10.80
CA GLY A 131 -37.51 8.60 -10.99
C GLY A 131 -37.07 7.95 -9.69
N PHE A 132 -36.79 6.65 -9.75
CA PHE A 132 -36.16 5.91 -8.67
C PHE A 132 -34.76 5.46 -9.06
N GLY A 133 -33.90 5.29 -8.06
CA GLY A 133 -32.48 5.00 -8.25
C GLY A 133 -31.62 6.25 -8.24
N ALA A 134 -30.31 6.06 -8.45
CA ALA A 134 -29.39 7.13 -8.78
C ALA A 134 -29.29 7.23 -10.31
N ASP A 135 -29.14 8.43 -10.82
CA ASP A 135 -28.88 8.72 -12.23
C ASP A 135 -27.70 9.68 -12.36
N CYS A 136 -27.41 10.12 -13.60
CA CYS A 136 -26.37 11.10 -13.86
C CYS A 136 -26.60 12.39 -13.06
N PHE A 137 -27.84 12.84 -12.91
CA PHE A 137 -28.17 14.09 -12.21
C PHE A 137 -28.10 13.99 -10.68
N THR A 138 -27.93 12.77 -10.15
CA THR A 138 -27.65 12.56 -8.74
C THR A 138 -26.26 13.09 -8.37
N CYS A 139 -25.30 13.00 -9.29
CA CYS A 139 -23.90 13.40 -9.06
C CYS A 139 -23.46 14.58 -9.93
N HIS A 140 -24.18 14.89 -11.00
CA HIS A 140 -23.86 15.98 -11.92
C HIS A 140 -24.97 17.03 -11.95
N ASP A 141 -24.58 18.30 -11.88
CA ASP A 141 -25.49 19.41 -12.12
C ASP A 141 -25.58 19.69 -13.63
N ALA A 142 -26.80 19.69 -14.17
CA ALA A 142 -27.06 19.98 -15.57
C ALA A 142 -26.59 21.39 -16.02
N THR A 143 -26.32 22.28 -15.07
CA THR A 143 -25.91 23.67 -15.32
C THR A 143 -24.42 23.91 -15.20
N THR A 144 -23.67 23.03 -14.52
CA THR A 144 -22.21 23.12 -14.37
C THR A 144 -21.55 21.87 -14.94
N PRO A 145 -20.92 21.98 -16.12
CA PRO A 145 -20.32 20.86 -16.85
C PRO A 145 -18.99 20.38 -16.24
N TYR A 146 -18.89 20.31 -14.92
CA TYR A 146 -17.69 19.89 -14.22
C TYR A 146 -17.86 18.49 -13.67
N TYR A 147 -16.90 17.61 -13.99
CA TYR A 147 -16.67 16.43 -13.18
C TYR A 147 -16.17 16.91 -11.82
N THR A 148 -16.57 16.20 -10.78
CA THR A 148 -16.18 16.50 -9.41
C THR A 148 -15.55 15.25 -8.83
N VAL A 149 -14.39 15.43 -8.21
CA VAL A 149 -13.73 14.39 -7.42
C VAL A 149 -13.97 14.60 -5.93
N ASP A 150 -14.89 15.48 -5.57
CA ASP A 150 -15.26 15.72 -4.18
C ASP A 150 -16.02 14.51 -3.61
N GLY A 151 -15.51 13.98 -2.50
CA GLY A 151 -16.11 12.87 -1.75
C GLY A 151 -17.52 13.20 -1.22
N GLU A 152 -17.87 14.48 -1.06
CA GLU A 152 -19.20 14.92 -0.61
C GLU A 152 -20.33 14.53 -1.59
N ASN A 153 -20.02 14.34 -2.88
CA ASN A 153 -21.03 13.86 -3.83
C ASN A 153 -21.40 12.40 -3.58
N CYS A 154 -20.42 11.59 -3.20
CA CYS A 154 -20.66 10.21 -2.77
C CYS A 154 -21.30 10.19 -1.37
N ALA A 155 -20.87 11.08 -0.48
CA ALA A 155 -21.40 11.24 0.88
C ALA A 155 -22.93 11.28 0.92
N THR A 156 -23.54 12.06 0.04
CA THR A 156 -24.99 12.30 0.05
C THR A 156 -25.82 11.02 0.14
N CYS A 157 -25.34 9.91 -0.43
CA CYS A 157 -25.99 8.60 -0.36
C CYS A 157 -25.27 7.57 0.56
N HIS A 158 -24.03 7.84 0.99
CA HIS A 158 -23.16 6.91 1.73
C HIS A 158 -22.84 7.37 3.18
N ILE A 159 -23.73 8.15 3.80
CA ILE A 159 -23.58 8.80 5.13
C ILE A 159 -24.11 8.03 6.35
N HIS A 160 -24.77 6.88 6.19
CA HIS A 160 -25.54 6.29 7.30
C HIS A 160 -24.85 5.10 7.99
N ASP A 161 -25.01 5.03 9.32
CA ASP A 161 -24.65 3.90 10.19
C ASP A 161 -25.05 2.56 9.52
N GLY A 162 -24.04 1.77 9.14
CA GLY A 162 -24.20 0.48 8.48
C GLY A 162 -24.02 0.47 6.95
N HIS A 163 -23.78 1.62 6.32
CA HIS A 163 -23.39 1.73 4.90
C HIS A 163 -21.96 2.27 4.70
N GLY A 164 -21.26 2.57 5.81
CA GLY A 164 -19.79 2.45 5.97
C GLY A 164 -18.87 3.35 5.14
N GLY A 165 -19.40 4.19 4.26
CA GLY A 165 -18.61 4.97 3.33
C GLY A 165 -18.00 6.21 3.94
N LEU A 166 -18.84 7.21 4.25
CA LEU A 166 -18.33 8.55 4.55
C LEU A 166 -17.69 8.68 5.92
N ASP A 167 -18.39 8.29 6.99
CA ASP A 167 -17.89 8.51 8.35
C ASP A 167 -16.51 7.86 8.53
N GLY A 168 -16.39 6.62 8.04
CA GLY A 168 -15.10 5.92 8.03
C GLY A 168 -14.04 6.64 7.20
N TRP A 169 -14.39 7.08 5.98
CA TRP A 169 -13.45 7.83 5.14
C TRP A 169 -13.00 9.14 5.78
N THR A 170 -13.90 9.93 6.37
CA THR A 170 -13.54 11.22 7.01
C THR A 170 -12.61 11.04 8.20
N GLU A 171 -12.66 9.89 8.86
CA GLU A 171 -11.77 9.51 9.95
C GLU A 171 -10.44 8.92 9.47
N SER A 172 -10.34 8.56 8.19
CA SER A 172 -9.14 7.97 7.59
C SER A 172 -8.03 8.98 7.31
N LEU A 173 -6.81 8.47 7.13
CA LEU A 173 -5.70 9.26 6.60
C LEU A 173 -5.89 9.64 5.13
N HIS A 174 -6.71 8.92 4.36
CA HIS A 174 -7.01 9.30 2.98
C HIS A 174 -7.75 10.64 2.89
N ALA A 175 -8.70 10.92 3.79
CA ALA A 175 -9.34 12.23 3.86
C ALA A 175 -8.38 13.35 4.27
N ASN A 176 -7.25 13.02 4.89
CA ASN A 176 -6.27 13.97 5.40
C ASN A 176 -4.95 13.98 4.60
N SER A 177 -4.85 13.22 3.52
CA SER A 177 -3.60 13.01 2.77
C SER A 177 -2.93 14.33 2.36
N LEU A 178 -3.70 15.28 1.80
CA LEU A 178 -3.16 16.58 1.43
C LEU A 178 -2.75 17.45 2.62
N THR A 179 -3.38 17.30 3.78
CA THR A 179 -2.96 18.03 4.99
C THR A 179 -1.54 17.61 5.36
N ASP A 180 -1.28 16.31 5.41
CA ASP A 180 0.04 15.78 5.75
C ASP A 180 1.08 16.19 4.72
N LEU A 181 0.77 16.04 3.43
CA LEU A 181 1.68 16.45 2.35
C LEU A 181 2.02 17.94 2.44
N ARG A 182 1.04 18.83 2.59
CA ARG A 182 1.25 20.28 2.62
C ARG A 182 2.07 20.76 3.81
N THR A 183 2.19 19.97 4.87
CA THR A 183 3.05 20.28 6.02
C THR A 183 4.51 19.88 5.81
N SER A 184 4.80 19.02 4.83
CA SER A 184 6.16 18.57 4.52
C SER A 184 6.96 19.64 3.76
N SER A 185 8.21 19.88 4.18
CA SER A 185 9.16 20.71 3.42
C SER A 185 9.62 20.06 2.12
N HIS A 186 9.31 18.77 1.93
CA HIS A 186 9.63 17.99 0.72
C HIS A 186 8.43 17.82 -0.21
N ALA A 187 7.31 18.47 0.08
CA ALA A 187 6.12 18.42 -0.77
C ALA A 187 6.45 18.88 -2.19
N GLY A 188 6.14 18.03 -3.17
CA GLY A 188 6.34 18.31 -4.58
C GLY A 188 5.25 17.66 -5.42
N SER A 189 5.23 17.99 -6.71
CA SER A 189 4.19 17.51 -7.62
C SER A 189 4.22 15.99 -7.84
N ALA A 190 5.40 15.38 -7.73
CA ALA A 190 5.57 13.93 -7.73
C ALA A 190 4.85 13.23 -6.56
N CYS A 191 4.55 13.95 -5.47
CA CYS A 191 3.82 13.40 -4.33
C CYS A 191 2.30 13.36 -4.56
N MET A 192 1.77 14.10 -5.53
CA MET A 192 0.32 14.28 -5.68
C MET A 192 -0.40 13.02 -6.15
N HIS A 193 0.29 12.13 -6.89
CA HIS A 193 -0.28 10.89 -7.41
C HIS A 193 -0.95 10.03 -6.32
N CYS A 194 -0.30 9.85 -5.16
CA CYS A 194 -0.84 9.08 -4.05
C CYS A 194 -1.56 9.94 -2.99
N MET A 195 -1.62 11.26 -3.17
CA MET A 195 -2.03 12.17 -2.10
C MET A 195 -3.23 13.03 -2.45
N SER A 196 -3.64 13.11 -3.72
CA SER A 196 -4.89 13.76 -4.15
C SER A 196 -5.69 12.89 -5.11
N ALA A 197 -7.00 13.10 -5.15
CA ALA A 197 -7.86 12.41 -6.10
C ALA A 197 -7.54 12.80 -7.55
N GLU A 198 -7.22 14.08 -7.81
CA GLU A 198 -6.83 14.56 -9.15
C GLU A 198 -5.49 13.97 -9.59
N GLY A 199 -4.50 13.92 -8.68
CA GLY A 199 -3.19 13.32 -8.96
C GLY A 199 -3.31 11.84 -9.29
N PHE A 200 -4.17 11.13 -8.57
CA PHE A 200 -4.46 9.72 -8.80
C PHE A 200 -5.21 9.48 -10.11
N ILE A 201 -6.25 10.27 -10.42
CA ILE A 201 -7.11 10.02 -11.58
C ILE A 201 -6.46 10.50 -12.87
N ASP A 202 -5.87 11.69 -12.87
CA ASP A 202 -5.34 12.31 -14.09
C ASP A 202 -3.96 11.75 -14.43
N GLN A 203 -3.27 11.13 -13.46
CA GLN A 203 -1.95 10.50 -13.63
C GLN A 203 -0.89 11.48 -14.18
N VAL A 204 -1.09 12.79 -13.96
CA VAL A 204 -0.17 13.85 -14.38
C VAL A 204 0.67 14.34 -13.20
N THR A 205 1.96 14.58 -13.47
CA THR A 205 2.96 14.96 -12.45
C THR A 205 3.05 16.46 -12.19
N ASP A 206 2.07 17.25 -12.62
CA ASP A 206 2.17 18.72 -12.67
C ASP A 206 1.31 19.43 -11.62
N PHE A 207 0.68 18.68 -10.71
CA PHE A 207 -0.12 19.27 -9.63
C PHE A 207 0.77 19.85 -8.53
N ASP A 208 0.59 21.14 -8.23
CA ASP A 208 1.24 21.79 -7.09
C ASP A 208 0.49 21.43 -5.79
N PRO A 209 1.13 20.85 -4.76
CA PRO A 209 0.47 20.55 -3.49
C PRO A 209 -0.23 21.75 -2.82
N THR A 210 0.13 22.99 -3.17
CA THR A 210 -0.49 24.21 -2.66
C THR A 210 -1.78 24.63 -3.41
N GLY A 211 -2.11 23.95 -4.52
CA GLY A 211 -3.32 24.21 -5.29
C GLY A 211 -4.60 23.75 -4.58
N ASP A 212 -5.74 24.15 -5.16
CA ASP A 212 -7.08 23.81 -4.66
C ASP A 212 -7.50 22.43 -5.20
N TYR A 213 -6.98 21.39 -4.55
CA TYR A 213 -7.18 19.98 -4.89
C TYR A 213 -7.83 19.23 -3.73
N ASN A 214 -8.46 18.12 -4.05
CA ASN A 214 -9.09 17.23 -3.09
C ASN A 214 -8.08 16.22 -2.53
N PRO A 215 -8.19 15.83 -1.25
CA PRO A 215 -7.46 14.67 -0.75
C PRO A 215 -7.86 13.39 -1.48
N LEU A 216 -7.34 12.23 -1.11
CA LEU A 216 -7.84 10.97 -1.66
C LEU A 216 -9.31 10.78 -1.26
N THR A 217 -10.22 10.87 -2.22
CA THR A 217 -11.68 10.76 -2.07
C THR A 217 -12.21 9.50 -2.75
N CYS A 218 -13.52 9.24 -2.65
CA CYS A 218 -14.16 8.06 -3.22
C CYS A 218 -13.88 7.86 -4.73
N PRO A 219 -13.92 8.91 -5.59
CA PRO A 219 -13.63 8.77 -7.03
C PRO A 219 -12.21 8.35 -7.38
N ALA A 220 -11.25 8.50 -6.46
CA ALA A 220 -9.90 7.97 -6.64
C ALA A 220 -9.95 6.43 -6.67
N CYS A 221 -10.68 5.81 -5.76
CA CYS A 221 -10.79 4.36 -5.67
C CYS A 221 -11.88 3.78 -6.59
N HIS A 222 -12.99 4.50 -6.75
CA HIS A 222 -14.19 4.02 -7.43
C HIS A 222 -14.42 4.73 -8.77
N SER A 223 -14.92 3.97 -9.76
CA SER A 223 -15.34 4.49 -11.06
C SER A 223 -16.72 3.95 -11.43
N VAL A 224 -17.71 4.85 -11.42
CA VAL A 224 -19.14 4.49 -11.51
C VAL A 224 -19.69 4.48 -12.95
N HIS A 225 -18.90 4.85 -13.94
CA HIS A 225 -19.30 4.85 -15.35
C HIS A 225 -18.10 4.68 -16.32
N SER A 226 -17.24 3.69 -16.06
CA SER A 226 -16.13 3.32 -16.96
C SER A 226 -16.03 1.80 -17.11
N GLU A 227 -15.01 1.29 -17.81
CA GLU A 227 -14.74 -0.15 -17.90
C GLU A 227 -14.61 -0.83 -16.52
N PHE A 228 -14.19 -0.10 -15.49
CA PHE A 228 -14.08 -0.57 -14.11
C PHE A 228 -15.44 -0.77 -13.42
N SER A 229 -16.52 -0.20 -13.97
CA SER A 229 -17.88 -0.31 -13.44
C SER A 229 -18.47 -1.72 -13.51
N SER A 230 -17.88 -2.57 -14.34
CA SER A 230 -18.24 -4.00 -14.44
C SER A 230 -17.86 -4.81 -13.20
N ASN A 231 -16.90 -4.32 -12.39
CA ASN A 231 -16.59 -4.89 -11.09
C ASN A 231 -17.73 -4.56 -10.10
N PRO A 232 -18.27 -5.52 -9.33
CA PRO A 232 -19.30 -5.26 -8.33
C PRO A 232 -18.96 -4.18 -7.29
N LYS A 233 -17.68 -3.97 -7.00
CA LYS A 233 -17.17 -2.93 -6.09
C LYS A 233 -16.84 -1.62 -6.84
N GLN A 234 -16.90 -1.62 -8.17
CA GLN A 234 -16.60 -0.49 -9.06
C GLN A 234 -15.21 0.12 -8.81
N ILE A 235 -14.24 -0.67 -8.38
CA ILE A 235 -12.90 -0.19 -8.06
C ILE A 235 -12.03 -0.07 -9.32
N ARG A 236 -11.08 0.87 -9.32
CA ARG A 236 -10.15 1.15 -10.43
C ARG A 236 -8.99 0.14 -10.56
N ALA A 237 -9.24 -1.11 -10.21
CA ALA A 237 -8.28 -2.21 -10.30
C ALA A 237 -9.03 -3.54 -10.41
N ASP A 238 -8.32 -4.62 -10.71
CA ASP A 238 -8.94 -5.94 -10.86
C ASP A 238 -9.37 -6.51 -9.49
N ASN A 239 -8.67 -6.14 -8.42
CA ASN A 239 -9.00 -6.47 -7.02
C ASN A 239 -8.58 -5.35 -6.05
N ALA A 240 -9.03 -5.43 -4.79
CA ALA A 240 -8.79 -4.36 -3.83
C ALA A 240 -7.32 -4.24 -3.42
N THR A 241 -6.58 -5.34 -3.38
CA THR A 241 -5.15 -5.32 -3.07
C THR A 241 -4.34 -4.60 -4.14
N GLU A 242 -4.63 -4.85 -5.42
CA GLU A 242 -4.00 -4.12 -6.52
C GLU A 242 -4.31 -2.64 -6.46
N LEU A 243 -5.54 -2.25 -6.11
CA LEU A 243 -5.89 -0.85 -5.89
C LEU A 243 -5.03 -0.20 -4.80
N CYS A 244 -4.90 -0.86 -3.64
CA CYS A 244 -4.05 -0.39 -2.54
C CYS A 244 -2.58 -0.29 -2.98
N GLY A 245 -2.11 -1.26 -3.78
CA GLY A 245 -0.75 -1.33 -4.32
C GLY A 245 -0.41 -0.27 -5.37
N LEU A 246 -1.36 0.53 -5.85
CA LEU A 246 -1.04 1.69 -6.69
C LEU A 246 -0.33 2.78 -5.88
N CYS A 247 -0.70 2.93 -4.59
CA CYS A 247 -0.13 3.95 -3.71
C CYS A 247 0.86 3.37 -2.69
N HIS A 248 0.58 2.20 -2.11
CA HIS A 248 1.35 1.61 -1.02
C HIS A 248 2.50 0.72 -1.52
N VAL A 249 3.41 1.32 -2.29
CA VAL A 249 4.59 0.68 -2.91
C VAL A 249 5.85 1.53 -2.79
N GLY A 250 7.00 0.98 -3.17
CA GLY A 250 8.27 1.69 -3.15
C GLY A 250 8.88 1.83 -1.76
N ASP A 251 9.96 2.59 -1.63
CA ASP A 251 10.85 2.46 -0.47
C ASP A 251 10.32 3.08 0.83
N HIS A 252 9.33 3.98 0.76
CA HIS A 252 8.84 4.74 1.93
C HIS A 252 7.49 4.27 2.49
N HIS A 253 6.84 3.33 1.82
CA HIS A 253 5.63 2.64 2.28
C HIS A 253 5.47 1.34 1.45
N PRO A 254 6.39 0.38 1.55
CA PRO A 254 6.43 -0.81 0.70
C PRO A 254 5.34 -1.85 1.02
N SER A 255 4.19 -1.45 1.57
CA SER A 255 3.25 -2.39 2.18
C SER A 255 2.74 -3.46 1.22
N TYR A 256 2.42 -3.08 -0.02
CA TYR A 256 2.08 -4.06 -1.06
C TYR A 256 3.27 -4.97 -1.37
N THR A 257 4.47 -4.40 -1.58
CA THR A 257 5.68 -5.18 -1.91
C THR A 257 6.03 -6.20 -0.82
N VAL A 258 5.93 -5.82 0.46
CA VAL A 258 6.23 -6.70 1.60
C VAL A 258 5.13 -7.74 1.81
N TRP A 259 3.86 -7.36 1.65
CA TRP A 259 2.74 -8.31 1.75
C TRP A 259 2.77 -9.38 0.66
N ARG A 260 3.22 -9.04 -0.56
CA ARG A 260 3.33 -9.99 -1.67
C ARG A 260 4.29 -11.13 -1.34
N GLY A 261 3.79 -12.36 -1.39
CA GLY A 261 4.54 -13.57 -1.00
C GLY A 261 4.32 -14.01 0.45
N GLY A 262 3.76 -13.13 1.29
CA GLY A 262 3.40 -13.43 2.66
C GLY A 262 2.29 -14.47 2.77
N ALA A 263 2.13 -15.06 3.96
CA ALA A 263 1.17 -16.15 4.17
C ALA A 263 -0.28 -15.75 3.84
N HIS A 264 -0.66 -14.49 4.09
CA HIS A 264 -1.99 -13.96 3.77
C HIS A 264 -2.19 -13.77 2.25
N ASP A 265 -1.19 -13.26 1.52
CA ASP A 265 -1.22 -13.19 0.05
C ASP A 265 -1.37 -14.59 -0.58
N LEU A 266 -0.57 -15.55 -0.11
CA LEU A 266 -0.63 -16.94 -0.57
C LEU A 266 -1.97 -17.62 -0.25
N ALA A 267 -2.69 -17.14 0.77
CA ALA A 267 -4.03 -17.57 1.12
C ALA A 267 -5.14 -16.78 0.40
N ASN A 268 -4.78 -15.84 -0.49
CA ASN A 268 -5.71 -14.95 -1.20
C ASN A 268 -6.55 -14.07 -0.26
N VAL A 269 -5.94 -13.57 0.81
CA VAL A 269 -6.54 -12.58 1.71
C VAL A 269 -6.20 -11.18 1.20
N GLU A 270 -7.20 -10.40 0.79
CA GLU A 270 -7.01 -9.05 0.26
C GLU A 270 -6.65 -8.04 1.36
N CYS A 271 -6.02 -6.91 0.99
CA CYS A 271 -5.75 -5.82 1.94
C CYS A 271 -7.02 -5.37 2.68
N THR A 272 -8.16 -5.34 1.97
CA THR A 272 -9.45 -4.93 2.52
C THR A 272 -10.10 -5.96 3.43
N ASP A 273 -9.64 -7.21 3.40
CA ASP A 273 -10.13 -8.21 4.35
C ASP A 273 -9.60 -7.89 5.75
N CYS A 274 -8.46 -7.22 5.91
CA CYS A 274 -8.01 -6.76 7.23
C CYS A 274 -8.32 -5.28 7.48
N HIS A 275 -7.91 -4.40 6.57
CA HIS A 275 -8.03 -2.95 6.75
C HIS A 275 -9.45 -2.44 6.50
N GLY A 276 -10.20 -3.13 5.64
CA GLY A 276 -11.54 -2.73 5.23
C GLY A 276 -12.64 -3.54 5.91
N PHE A 277 -12.33 -4.44 6.84
CA PHE A 277 -13.36 -5.28 7.44
C PHE A 277 -14.06 -4.59 8.60
N ARG A 278 -15.38 -4.74 8.63
CA ARG A 278 -16.23 -4.42 9.78
C ARG A 278 -17.51 -5.24 9.75
N THR A 279 -17.95 -5.65 10.92
CA THR A 279 -19.28 -6.21 11.11
C THR A 279 -20.34 -5.12 11.04
N GLY A 280 -20.99 -4.98 9.88
CA GLY A 280 -22.09 -4.04 9.70
C GLY A 280 -23.39 -4.55 10.30
N SER A 281 -24.31 -3.63 10.65
CA SER A 281 -25.68 -3.94 11.11
C SER A 281 -26.53 -4.71 10.08
N HIS A 282 -26.01 -4.88 8.87
CA HIS A 282 -26.65 -5.47 7.70
C HIS A 282 -25.84 -6.59 7.06
N GLY A 283 -24.85 -7.11 7.78
CA GLY A 283 -23.84 -8.03 7.26
C GLY A 283 -22.47 -7.35 7.14
N PRO A 284 -21.45 -8.06 6.65
CA PRO A 284 -20.13 -7.47 6.41
C PRO A 284 -20.25 -6.21 5.57
N SER A 285 -19.69 -5.11 6.07
CA SER A 285 -19.63 -3.82 5.38
C SER A 285 -18.19 -3.36 5.34
N MET A 286 -17.83 -2.57 4.33
CA MET A 286 -16.47 -2.07 4.23
C MET A 286 -16.24 -0.90 5.21
N ASN A 287 -15.22 -1.04 6.05
CA ASN A 287 -14.70 -0.01 6.93
C ASN A 287 -13.76 0.92 6.15
N HIS A 288 -14.24 2.10 5.77
CA HIS A 288 -13.42 3.07 5.05
C HIS A 288 -12.47 3.88 5.95
N THR A 289 -12.38 3.57 7.26
CA THR A 289 -11.28 4.10 8.09
C THR A 289 -9.93 3.50 7.70
N PHE A 290 -9.94 2.32 7.06
CA PHE A 290 -8.77 1.51 6.74
C PHE A 290 -7.91 1.11 7.95
N THR A 291 -8.44 1.32 9.16
CA THR A 291 -7.80 0.88 10.40
C THR A 291 -8.12 -0.59 10.60
N VAL A 292 -7.09 -1.39 10.89
CA VAL A 292 -7.29 -2.79 11.25
C VAL A 292 -7.93 -2.84 12.63
N GLU A 293 -9.05 -3.55 12.74
CA GLU A 293 -9.67 -3.93 14.00
C GLU A 293 -9.39 -5.43 14.21
N PRO A 294 -8.27 -5.83 14.86
CA PRO A 294 -7.79 -7.21 14.81
C PRO A 294 -8.79 -8.24 15.34
N GLU A 295 -9.57 -7.88 16.36
CA GLU A 295 -10.63 -8.73 16.92
C GLU A 295 -11.71 -9.06 15.88
N GLU A 296 -12.09 -8.10 15.03
CA GLU A 296 -13.07 -8.31 13.97
C GLU A 296 -12.43 -8.97 12.74
N ALA A 297 -11.28 -8.46 12.30
CA ALA A 297 -10.58 -8.90 11.10
C ALA A 297 -10.02 -10.33 11.22
N CYS A 298 -9.60 -10.78 12.41
CA CYS A 298 -9.14 -12.15 12.59
C CYS A 298 -10.29 -13.15 12.77
N GLY A 299 -11.54 -12.70 12.94
CA GLY A 299 -12.69 -13.55 13.26
C GLY A 299 -13.76 -13.60 12.17
N GLN A 300 -13.43 -13.23 10.93
CA GLN A 300 -14.43 -13.02 9.86
C GLN A 300 -15.21 -14.29 9.49
N GLY A 301 -14.61 -15.46 9.71
CA GLY A 301 -15.23 -16.75 9.40
C GLY A 301 -14.28 -17.93 9.58
N PRO A 302 -14.73 -19.16 9.29
CA PRO A 302 -13.92 -20.38 9.47
C PRO A 302 -12.61 -20.37 8.67
N GLU A 303 -12.57 -19.63 7.56
CA GLU A 303 -11.40 -19.38 6.72
C GLU A 303 -10.41 -18.38 7.33
N CYS A 304 -10.86 -17.53 8.26
CA CYS A 304 -10.12 -16.45 8.90
C CYS A 304 -10.26 -16.58 10.42
N HIS A 305 -9.43 -17.46 11.01
CA HIS A 305 -9.22 -17.71 12.45
C HIS A 305 -10.44 -17.68 13.40
N GLU A 306 -11.69 -17.92 12.93
CA GLU A 306 -12.87 -17.97 13.80
C GLU A 306 -12.70 -18.98 14.95
N GLY A 307 -12.90 -18.52 16.18
CA GLY A 307 -12.69 -19.28 17.42
C GLY A 307 -11.22 -19.36 17.88
N HIS A 308 -10.31 -18.69 17.17
CA HIS A 308 -8.88 -18.61 17.45
C HIS A 308 -8.35 -17.16 17.41
N GLU A 309 -9.22 -16.17 17.55
CA GLU A 309 -8.90 -14.74 17.43
C GLU A 309 -7.85 -14.31 18.46
N GLU A 310 -8.00 -14.75 19.72
CA GLU A 310 -7.02 -14.47 20.79
C GLU A 310 -5.63 -15.04 20.44
N TRP A 311 -5.57 -16.23 19.84
CA TRP A 311 -4.28 -16.79 19.41
C TRP A 311 -3.69 -15.97 18.25
N ALA A 312 -4.50 -15.60 17.26
CA ALA A 312 -4.04 -14.82 16.10
C ALA A 312 -3.52 -13.44 16.52
N ILE A 313 -4.22 -12.75 17.42
CA ILE A 313 -3.80 -11.46 17.97
C ILE A 313 -2.51 -11.61 18.77
N ASN A 314 -2.38 -12.65 19.61
CA ASN A 314 -1.12 -12.91 20.33
C ASN A 314 0.06 -13.15 19.36
N GLN A 315 -0.17 -13.78 18.20
CA GLN A 315 0.89 -13.95 17.19
C GLN A 315 1.25 -12.63 16.51
N LEU A 316 0.26 -11.78 16.21
CA LEU A 316 0.50 -10.42 15.72
C LEU A 316 1.40 -9.63 16.70
N GLU A 317 1.03 -9.60 17.98
CA GLU A 317 1.80 -8.90 19.01
C GLU A 317 3.22 -9.48 19.19
N GLU A 318 3.37 -10.81 19.15
CA GLU A 318 4.67 -11.48 19.25
C GLU A 318 5.58 -11.14 18.07
N ILE A 319 5.04 -11.14 16.84
CA ILE A 319 5.77 -10.78 15.62
C ILE A 319 6.21 -9.32 15.67
N GLN A 320 5.30 -8.40 15.99
CA GLN A 320 5.58 -6.97 16.05
C GLN A 320 6.63 -6.65 17.13
N GLY A 321 6.48 -7.23 18.33
CA GLY A 321 7.46 -7.04 19.40
C GLY A 321 8.84 -7.60 19.05
N ALA A 322 8.91 -8.79 18.42
CA ALA A 322 10.18 -9.37 17.98
C ALA A 322 10.86 -8.55 16.87
N PHE A 323 10.07 -7.93 15.98
CA PHE A 323 10.58 -7.04 14.94
C PHE A 323 11.13 -5.74 15.54
N GLU A 324 10.39 -5.09 16.43
CA GLU A 324 10.81 -3.86 17.13
C GLU A 324 12.12 -4.08 17.90
N ASP A 325 12.23 -5.17 18.65
CA ASP A 325 13.46 -5.52 19.40
C ASP A 325 14.66 -5.72 18.46
N LEU A 326 14.47 -6.41 17.33
CA LEU A 326 15.53 -6.68 16.35
C LEU A 326 16.01 -5.40 15.66
N VAL A 327 15.09 -4.54 15.22
CA VAL A 327 15.43 -3.25 14.59
C VAL A 327 16.16 -2.35 15.58
N LEU A 328 15.69 -2.27 16.83
CA LEU A 328 16.34 -1.48 17.87
C LEU A 328 17.76 -1.97 18.17
N GLU A 329 17.99 -3.28 18.22
CA GLU A 329 19.31 -3.87 18.41
C GLU A 329 20.26 -3.52 17.26
N LEU A 330 19.79 -3.68 16.01
CA LEU A 330 20.53 -3.35 14.80
C LEU A 330 20.93 -1.86 14.78
N GLU A 331 19.97 -0.94 14.96
CA GLU A 331 20.21 0.50 14.94
C GLU A 331 21.15 0.96 16.06
N THR A 332 21.03 0.35 17.25
CA THR A 332 21.93 0.63 18.38
C THR A 332 23.37 0.24 18.05
N GLU A 333 23.56 -0.94 17.46
CA GLU A 333 24.87 -1.43 17.07
C GLU A 333 25.45 -0.61 15.89
N ALA A 334 24.63 -0.29 14.89
CA ALA A 334 25.00 0.55 13.75
C ALA A 334 25.49 1.92 14.21
N THR A 335 24.72 2.62 15.06
CA THR A 335 25.08 3.93 15.62
C THR A 335 26.39 3.87 16.41
N ALA A 336 26.58 2.80 17.20
CA ALA A 336 27.79 2.61 17.98
C ALA A 336 29.02 2.41 17.08
N LEU A 337 28.89 1.61 16.03
CA LEU A 337 29.96 1.37 15.06
C LEU A 337 30.28 2.63 14.26
N GLU A 338 29.28 3.31 13.72
CA GLU A 338 29.42 4.56 12.96
C GLU A 338 30.22 5.59 13.76
N THR A 339 29.87 5.77 15.05
CA THR A 339 30.59 6.69 15.95
C THR A 339 32.07 6.35 16.07
N ILE A 340 32.41 5.06 16.16
CA ILE A 340 33.80 4.59 16.27
C ILE A 340 34.55 4.80 14.95
N VAL A 341 33.92 4.45 13.82
CA VAL A 341 34.48 4.58 12.47
C VAL A 341 34.73 6.05 12.13
N MET A 342 33.79 6.94 12.47
CA MET A 342 33.93 8.38 12.28
C MET A 342 35.03 8.99 13.16
N ALA A 343 35.20 8.48 14.40
CA ALA A 343 36.31 8.91 15.25
C ALA A 343 37.68 8.49 14.67
N TYR A 344 37.78 7.31 14.07
CA TYR A 344 38.99 6.86 13.37
C TYR A 344 39.24 7.66 12.09
N ASN A 345 38.19 7.95 11.31
CA ASN A 345 38.25 8.77 10.10
C ASN A 345 38.85 10.17 10.35
N ALA A 346 38.65 10.72 11.56
CA ALA A 346 39.21 12.01 11.96
C ALA A 346 40.72 11.96 12.31
N THR A 347 41.35 10.78 12.33
CA THR A 347 42.79 10.64 12.61
C THR A 347 43.64 10.88 11.36
N ALA A 348 44.89 11.32 11.55
CA ALA A 348 45.78 11.63 10.42
C ALA A 348 46.23 10.40 9.61
N ASP A 349 46.19 9.21 10.23
CA ASP A 349 46.63 7.94 9.64
C ASP A 349 45.44 7.03 9.32
N ALA A 350 44.24 7.60 9.16
CA ALA A 350 43.03 6.85 8.83
C ALA A 350 43.12 6.22 7.44
N ASP A 351 42.73 4.96 7.31
CA ASP A 351 42.42 4.35 6.03
C ASP A 351 41.01 4.77 5.61
N HIS A 352 40.91 5.84 4.83
CA HIS A 352 39.64 6.38 4.37
C HIS A 352 38.88 5.43 3.43
N ALA A 353 39.54 4.46 2.80
CA ALA A 353 38.84 3.46 1.99
C ALA A 353 38.10 2.48 2.90
N LEU A 354 38.78 1.95 3.93
CA LEU A 354 38.15 1.11 4.94
C LEU A 354 36.97 1.81 5.63
N VAL A 355 37.14 3.10 5.99
CA VAL A 355 36.06 3.90 6.59
C VAL A 355 34.86 3.95 5.65
N SER A 356 35.07 4.28 4.36
CA SER A 356 33.99 4.38 3.38
C SER A 356 33.26 3.04 3.25
N ASP A 357 34.01 1.95 3.07
CA ASP A 357 33.45 0.61 2.91
C ASP A 357 32.59 0.23 4.12
N VAL A 358 33.04 0.52 5.34
CA VAL A 358 32.28 0.19 6.57
C VAL A 358 31.05 1.08 6.74
N LEU A 359 31.13 2.37 6.38
CA LEU A 359 29.97 3.27 6.42
C LEU A 359 28.91 2.86 5.39
N ASP A 360 29.32 2.44 4.20
CA ASP A 360 28.40 1.95 3.17
C ASP A 360 27.64 0.69 3.66
N GLU A 361 28.31 -0.22 4.36
CA GLU A 361 27.66 -1.41 4.97
C GLU A 361 26.72 -1.04 6.13
N ILE A 362 27.06 -0.03 6.94
CA ILE A 362 26.16 0.51 7.98
C ILE A 362 24.89 1.07 7.33
N ASP A 363 25.04 1.92 6.31
CA ASP A 363 23.92 2.55 5.60
C ASP A 363 23.03 1.49 4.93
N LEU A 364 23.63 0.46 4.32
CA LEU A 364 22.90 -0.65 3.72
C LEU A 364 22.09 -1.43 4.77
N ALA A 365 22.71 -1.79 5.90
CA ALA A 365 22.04 -2.56 6.95
C ALA A 365 20.87 -1.78 7.58
N VAL A 366 21.08 -0.50 7.88
CA VAL A 366 20.03 0.39 8.39
C VAL A 366 18.95 0.62 7.33
N GLY A 367 19.32 0.75 6.07
CA GLY A 367 18.38 0.87 4.95
C GLY A 367 17.42 -0.31 4.84
N VAL A 368 17.90 -1.55 5.01
CA VAL A 368 17.03 -2.75 5.04
C VAL A 368 16.07 -2.72 6.23
N ALA A 369 16.55 -2.37 7.42
CA ALA A 369 15.69 -2.24 8.60
C ALA A 369 14.60 -1.17 8.41
N HIS A 370 14.98 0.00 7.86
CA HIS A 370 14.04 1.07 7.55
C HIS A 370 13.03 0.68 6.48
N PHE A 371 13.42 -0.01 5.41
CA PHE A 371 12.50 -0.47 4.37
C PHE A 371 11.35 -1.30 4.96
N TYR A 372 11.67 -2.32 5.77
CA TYR A 372 10.65 -3.13 6.44
C TYR A 372 9.96 -2.38 7.59
N GLY A 373 10.60 -1.39 8.20
CA GLY A 373 9.96 -0.49 9.16
C GLY A 373 8.91 0.41 8.53
N TYR A 374 9.15 0.87 7.30
CA TYR A 374 8.25 1.73 6.53
C TYR A 374 7.00 1.01 6.02
N ASP A 375 7.02 -0.32 5.91
CA ASP A 375 5.81 -1.10 5.64
C ASP A 375 4.72 -0.88 6.69
N GLY A 376 5.12 -0.57 7.94
CA GLY A 376 4.21 -0.17 9.01
C GLY A 376 3.41 -1.31 9.66
N SER A 377 3.52 -2.55 9.18
CA SER A 377 2.84 -3.71 9.79
C SER A 377 3.60 -4.32 10.98
N GLY A 378 4.84 -3.88 11.22
CA GLY A 378 5.74 -4.48 12.19
C GLY A 378 6.10 -5.92 11.81
N ALA A 379 6.46 -6.12 10.54
CA ALA A 379 6.76 -7.41 9.90
C ALA A 379 5.56 -8.37 9.74
N PHE A 380 4.33 -7.99 10.10
CA PHE A 380 3.19 -8.91 10.04
C PHE A 380 2.76 -9.29 8.62
N HIS A 381 2.97 -8.42 7.64
CA HIS A 381 2.61 -8.69 6.24
C HIS A 381 3.35 -9.89 5.63
N ASP A 382 4.67 -9.99 5.87
CA ASP A 382 5.47 -11.18 5.59
C ASP A 382 6.58 -11.36 6.65
N PRO A 383 6.27 -12.05 7.76
CA PRO A 383 7.24 -12.20 8.85
C PRO A 383 8.49 -12.97 8.42
N MET A 384 8.36 -13.97 7.55
CA MET A 384 9.48 -14.84 7.22
C MET A 384 10.54 -14.09 6.40
N GLU A 385 10.12 -13.42 5.33
CA GLU A 385 11.03 -12.64 4.49
C GLU A 385 11.60 -11.46 5.28
N THR A 386 10.75 -10.74 6.04
CA THR A 386 11.19 -9.60 6.85
C THR A 386 12.26 -10.00 7.86
N PHE A 387 12.02 -11.07 8.64
CA PHE A 387 13.01 -11.50 9.62
C PHE A 387 14.28 -12.05 8.95
N ASP A 388 14.21 -12.77 7.83
CA ASP A 388 15.42 -13.23 7.15
C ASP A 388 16.25 -12.05 6.62
N ALA A 389 15.61 -11.06 6.00
CA ALA A 389 16.26 -9.87 5.47
C ALA A 389 16.91 -9.03 6.57
N VAL A 390 16.20 -8.71 7.65
CA VAL A 390 16.75 -7.89 8.75
C VAL A 390 17.85 -8.65 9.53
N ASN A 391 17.71 -9.97 9.74
CA ASN A 391 18.81 -10.77 10.32
C ASN A 391 20.00 -10.91 9.36
N GLY A 392 19.77 -10.91 8.04
CA GLY A 392 20.82 -10.79 7.03
C GLY A 392 21.60 -9.50 7.18
N ALA A 393 20.90 -8.37 7.13
CA ALA A 393 21.45 -7.04 7.33
C ALA A 393 22.23 -6.92 8.64
N PHE A 394 21.71 -7.49 9.74
CA PHE A 394 22.40 -7.45 11.02
C PHE A 394 23.70 -8.28 11.00
N ARG A 395 23.71 -9.45 10.33
CA ARG A 395 24.94 -10.24 10.15
C ARG A 395 25.98 -9.48 9.34
N ASP A 396 25.57 -8.83 8.25
CA ASP A 396 26.47 -8.05 7.39
C ASP A 396 27.08 -6.86 8.16
N LEU A 397 26.28 -6.19 9.00
CA LEU A 397 26.78 -5.16 9.92
C LEU A 397 27.84 -5.70 10.89
N LEU A 398 27.62 -6.89 11.46
CA LEU A 398 28.59 -7.52 12.37
C LEU A 398 29.87 -7.95 11.64
N ASP A 399 29.77 -8.37 10.38
CA ASP A 399 30.92 -8.70 9.54
C ASP A 399 31.70 -7.43 9.15
N ALA A 400 31.02 -6.32 8.83
CA ALA A 400 31.64 -5.02 8.61
C ALA A 400 32.38 -4.52 9.86
N LYS A 401 31.77 -4.70 11.04
CA LYS A 401 32.41 -4.43 12.34
C LYS A 401 33.67 -5.27 12.53
N ALA A 402 33.63 -6.56 12.20
CA ALA A 402 34.80 -7.44 12.30
C ALA A 402 35.91 -6.99 11.32
N MET A 403 35.55 -6.74 10.05
CA MET A 403 36.45 -6.24 9.01
C MET A 403 37.15 -4.95 9.46
N TYR A 404 36.40 -4.00 10.02
CA TYR A 404 36.94 -2.75 10.55
C TYR A 404 38.06 -3.01 11.57
N TYR A 405 37.79 -3.82 12.61
CA TYR A 405 38.78 -4.08 13.66
C TYR A 405 39.99 -4.89 13.19
N GLU A 406 39.82 -5.80 12.23
CA GLU A 406 40.92 -6.60 11.67
C GLU A 406 41.89 -5.77 10.82
N ASN A 407 41.41 -4.70 10.20
CA ASN A 407 42.19 -3.84 9.31
C ASN A 407 42.70 -2.56 9.99
N LEU A 408 42.39 -2.31 11.26
CA LEU A 408 42.98 -1.20 12.00
C LEU A 408 44.50 -1.35 12.08
N PRO A 409 45.26 -0.26 11.86
CA PRO A 409 46.71 -0.29 12.02
C PRO A 409 47.05 -0.71 13.45
N ALA A 410 48.05 -1.59 13.58
CA ALA A 410 48.56 -1.98 14.89
C ALA A 410 48.90 -0.72 15.69
N PRO A 411 48.48 -0.60 16.96
CA PRO A 411 48.72 0.59 17.75
C PRO A 411 50.21 0.86 17.74
N THR A 412 50.60 2.03 17.21
CA THR A 412 51.99 2.48 17.25
C THR A 412 52.35 2.57 18.72
N SER A 413 53.08 1.58 19.23
CA SER A 413 53.50 1.57 20.61
C SER A 413 54.30 2.86 20.81
N PRO A 414 53.82 3.83 21.61
CA PRO A 414 54.60 5.03 21.84
C PRO A 414 55.95 4.55 22.39
N PRO A 415 57.08 5.09 21.90
CA PRO A 415 58.37 4.74 22.45
C PRO A 415 58.28 4.89 23.97
N PRO A 416 58.80 3.96 24.78
CA PRO A 416 58.56 3.91 26.22
C PRO A 416 59.10 5.17 26.88
N THR A 417 58.28 6.21 26.96
CA THR A 417 58.53 7.41 27.74
C THR A 417 58.05 7.08 29.14
N GLY A 418 59.00 6.75 30.02
CA GLY A 418 58.74 6.40 31.41
C GLY A 418 57.85 7.45 32.09
N GLY A 419 56.61 7.07 32.35
CA GLY A 419 55.60 7.94 32.94
C GLY A 419 54.26 7.20 32.91
N PHE A 420 54.10 6.24 33.82
CA PHE A 420 52.82 5.59 34.07
C PHE A 420 51.90 6.58 34.78
N ASP A 421 51.17 7.40 34.04
CA ASP A 421 49.96 8.03 34.56
C ASP A 421 48.99 8.23 33.40
N THR A 422 47.76 7.73 33.58
CA THR A 422 46.59 7.85 32.66
C THR A 422 46.43 6.75 31.58
N LEU A 423 46.46 5.47 31.99
CA LEU A 423 45.86 4.36 31.20
C LEU A 423 44.49 3.99 31.78
N ILE A 424 43.55 4.94 31.73
CA ILE A 424 42.11 4.76 31.89
C ILE A 424 41.58 5.55 30.70
N VAL A 425 41.16 4.94 29.58
CA VAL A 425 39.72 4.66 29.32
C VAL A 425 39.51 3.56 28.25
N VAL A 426 40.49 3.11 27.46
CA VAL A 426 40.20 2.23 26.30
C VAL A 426 40.13 0.72 26.64
N GLY A 427 40.59 0.31 27.83
CA GLY A 427 40.56 -1.10 28.26
C GLY A 427 39.16 -1.68 28.53
N GLY A 428 38.13 -0.84 28.65
CA GLY A 428 36.74 -1.27 28.82
C GLY A 428 36.10 -1.79 27.52
N ALA A 429 36.52 -1.27 26.36
CA ALA A 429 35.98 -1.68 25.07
C ALA A 429 36.51 -3.04 24.62
N ALA A 430 37.82 -3.30 24.77
CA ALA A 430 38.41 -4.59 24.38
C ALA A 430 37.94 -5.78 25.24
N GLY A 431 37.68 -5.56 26.53
CA GLY A 431 37.10 -6.58 27.42
C GLY A 431 35.63 -6.89 27.10
N GLY A 432 34.85 -5.88 26.70
CA GLY A 432 33.48 -6.06 26.21
C GLY A 432 33.42 -6.80 24.87
N ILE A 433 34.35 -6.52 23.96
CA ILE A 433 34.42 -7.15 22.62
C ILE A 433 34.69 -8.66 22.71
N ILE A 434 35.59 -9.11 23.60
CA ILE A 434 35.87 -10.55 23.75
C ILE A 434 34.68 -11.30 24.37
N VAL A 435 33.97 -10.68 25.30
CA VAL A 435 32.77 -11.29 25.93
C VAL A 435 31.58 -11.27 24.96
N GLY A 436 31.40 -10.21 24.18
CA GLY A 436 30.37 -10.10 23.14
C GLY A 436 30.56 -11.11 22.00
N LEU A 437 31.78 -11.24 21.47
CA LEU A 437 32.11 -12.26 20.44
C LEU A 437 31.92 -13.68 20.97
N LEU A 438 32.29 -13.96 22.21
CA LEU A 438 32.08 -15.28 22.81
C LEU A 438 30.60 -15.59 23.07
N LEU A 439 29.78 -14.59 23.41
CA LEU A 439 28.34 -14.78 23.58
C LEU A 439 27.60 -14.91 22.25
N GLY A 440 27.94 -14.12 21.23
CA GLY A 440 27.37 -14.24 19.88
C GLY A 440 27.63 -15.61 19.25
N VAL A 441 28.86 -16.14 19.39
CA VAL A 441 29.21 -17.49 18.90
C VAL A 441 28.50 -18.61 19.69
N LEU A 442 28.15 -18.38 20.96
CA LEU A 442 27.43 -19.36 21.78
C LEU A 442 25.91 -19.34 21.54
N VAL A 443 25.33 -18.18 21.21
CA VAL A 443 23.91 -18.05 20.85
C VAL A 443 23.65 -18.57 19.43
N GLY A 444 24.54 -18.27 18.47
CA GLY A 444 24.47 -18.80 17.10
C GLY A 444 24.71 -20.31 16.97
N ARG A 445 25.11 -21.00 18.05
CA ARG A 445 25.27 -22.47 18.11
C ARG A 445 24.15 -23.21 18.85
N ARG A 446 23.18 -22.49 19.40
CA ARG A 446 22.04 -23.08 20.14
C ARG A 446 20.68 -22.92 19.44
N ARG A 447 20.65 -22.23 18.30
CA ARG A 447 19.66 -22.45 17.25
C ARG A 447 20.28 -23.36 16.19
#